data_AF-A0A8J5F6L9-F1
#
_entry.id   AF-A0A8J5F6L9-F1
#
_cell.length_a   1.000
_cell.length_b   1.000
_cell.length_c   1.000
_cell.angle_alpha   90.00
_cell.angle_beta   90.00
_cell.angle_gamma   90.00
#
_symmetry.space_group_name_H-M   'P 1'
#
loop_
_entity.id
_entity.type
_entity.pdbx_description
1 polymer ?
#
loop_
_entity_poly.entity_id
_entity_poly.type
_entity_poly.pdbx_seq_one_letter_code
_entity_poly.pdbx_strand_id
1 'polypeptide(L)'
;MLKRNTRLRMEYLYRKSLEGKEREYYEKKRKIREALEEGKPIPTKLRNEEVALRQEIDLEDEYTASSALLVSIDIVLVRITKFMFTNLKYSRVEIDEV
;
A
#
# COMPACT_ATOMS: atom_id res chain seq x y z
N MET A 1 -6.98 -26.76 11.88
CA MET A 1 -7.42 -25.43 11.39
C MET A 1 -6.63 -24.25 11.99
N LEU A 2 -6.23 -24.26 13.27
CA LEU A 2 -5.51 -23.14 13.93
C LEU A 2 -4.15 -22.77 13.30
N LYS A 3 -3.31 -23.75 12.96
CA LYS A 3 -1.97 -23.51 12.36
C LYS A 3 -2.01 -22.75 11.02
N ARG A 4 -3.08 -22.91 10.24
CA ARG A 4 -3.27 -22.20 8.96
C ARG A 4 -3.53 -20.72 9.22
N ASN A 5 -4.39 -20.39 10.18
CA ASN A 5 -4.71 -18.99 10.52
C ASN A 5 -3.51 -18.27 11.13
N THR A 6 -2.73 -18.95 11.98
CA THR A 6 -1.48 -18.40 12.51
C THR A 6 -0.50 -18.09 11.38
N ARG A 7 -0.32 -19.00 10.41
CA ARG A 7 0.55 -18.78 9.24
C ARG A 7 0.10 -17.57 8.42
N LEU A 8 -1.17 -17.50 8.06
CA LEU A 8 -1.74 -16.38 7.29
C LEU A 8 -1.58 -15.05 8.01
N ARG A 9 -1.74 -15.03 9.34
CA ARG A 9 -1.54 -13.83 10.15
C ARG A 9 -0.08 -13.38 10.18
N MET A 10 0.87 -14.31 10.34
CA MET A 10 2.30 -13.99 10.32
C MET A 10 2.75 -13.48 8.96
N GLU A 11 2.25 -14.09 7.89
CA GLU A 11 2.49 -13.67 6.51
C GLU A 11 1.94 -12.26 6.24
N TYR A 12 0.73 -11.96 6.72
CA TYR A 12 0.16 -10.61 6.65
C TYR A 12 0.99 -9.59 7.43
N LEU A 13 1.36 -9.89 8.67
CA LEU A 13 2.17 -8.97 9.49
C LEU A 13 3.53 -8.71 8.85
N TYR A 14 4.16 -9.73 8.28
CA TYR A 14 5.41 -9.60 7.55
C TYR A 14 5.25 -8.69 6.33
N ARG A 15 4.27 -8.97 5.45
CA ARG A 15 3.98 -8.13 4.27
C ARG A 15 3.69 -6.67 4.66
N LYS A 16 2.86 -6.46 5.68
CA LYS A 16 2.53 -5.12 6.19
C LYS A 16 3.74 -4.38 6.76
N SER A 17 4.69 -5.10 7.37
CA SER A 17 5.92 -4.48 7.89
C SER A 17 6.86 -4.03 6.77
N LEU A 18 6.86 -4.75 5.64
CA LEU A 18 7.63 -4.38 4.45
C LEU A 18 7.04 -3.13 3.78
N GLU A 19 5.70 -3.04 3.71
CA GLU A 19 5.03 -1.84 3.20
C GLU A 19 5.44 -0.57 3.95
N GLY A 20 5.76 -0.63 5.26
CA GLY A 20 6.20 0.54 6.02
C GLY A 20 7.50 1.15 5.49
N LYS A 21 8.51 0.31 5.23
CA LYS A 21 9.80 0.75 4.68
C LYS A 21 9.66 1.26 3.24
N GLU A 22 8.85 0.56 2.44
CA GLU A 22 8.55 0.97 1.06
C GLU A 22 7.77 2.28 1.00
N ARG A 23 6.86 2.53 1.95
CA ARG A 23 6.14 3.81 2.08
C ARG A 23 7.08 4.96 2.40
N GLU A 24 7.98 4.79 3.37
CA GLU A 24 8.98 5.81 3.69
C GLU A 24 9.85 6.12 2.47
N TYR A 25 10.25 5.08 1.73
CA TYR A 25 11.03 5.23 0.49
C TYR A 25 10.26 5.99 -0.59
N TYR A 26 9.00 5.63 -0.79
CA TYR A 26 8.09 6.29 -1.71
C TYR A 26 7.89 7.77 -1.36
N GLU A 27 7.70 8.10 -0.08
CA GLU A 27 7.58 9.49 0.36
C GLU A 27 8.83 10.31 0.09
N LYS A 28 10.03 9.73 0.25
CA LYS A 28 11.29 10.39 -0.09
C LYS A 28 11.38 10.66 -1.60
N LYS A 29 11.09 9.66 -2.43
CA LYS A 29 11.05 9.82 -3.90
C LYS A 29 10.03 10.87 -4.34
N ARG A 30 8.84 10.88 -3.73
CA ARG A 30 7.78 11.86 -4.02
C ARG A 30 8.23 13.29 -3.73
N LYS A 31 8.84 13.53 -2.56
CA LYS A 31 9.36 14.86 -2.18
C LYS A 31 10.47 15.35 -3.13
N ILE A 32 11.32 14.44 -3.62
CA ILE A 32 12.35 14.78 -4.61
C ILE A 32 11.71 15.15 -5.94
N ARG A 33 10.72 14.38 -6.40
CA ARG A 33 9.98 14.67 -7.62
C ARG A 33 9.28 16.04 -7.56
N GLU A 34 8.58 16.31 -6.47
CA GLU A 34 7.94 17.62 -6.21
C GLU A 34 8.98 18.76 -6.24
N ALA A 35 10.14 18.59 -5.59
CA ALA A 35 11.19 19.60 -5.58
C ALA A 35 11.81 19.85 -6.97
N LEU A 36 11.98 18.80 -7.78
CA LEU A 36 12.48 18.90 -9.15
C LEU A 36 11.49 19.58 -10.09
N GLU A 37 10.19 19.27 -9.97
CA GLU A 37 9.11 19.90 -10.74
C GLU A 37 8.95 21.39 -10.39
N GLU A 38 8.99 21.73 -9.11
CA GLU A 38 8.88 23.11 -8.64
C GLU A 38 10.17 23.93 -8.84
N GLY A 39 11.28 23.29 -9.20
CA GLY A 39 12.60 23.92 -9.32
C GLY A 39 13.16 24.43 -7.99
N LYS A 40 12.66 23.92 -6.86
CA LYS A 40 13.07 24.34 -5.50
C LYS A 40 14.32 23.57 -5.06
N PRO A 41 15.16 24.16 -4.20
CA PRO A 41 16.30 23.46 -3.63
C PRO A 41 15.84 22.25 -2.80
N ILE A 42 16.52 21.12 -2.98
CA ILE A 42 16.15 19.84 -2.37
C ILE A 42 16.35 19.90 -0.85
N PRO A 43 15.46 19.30 -0.04
CA PRO A 43 15.55 19.33 1.42
C PRO A 43 16.90 18.80 1.92
N THR A 44 17.53 19.51 2.84
CA THR A 44 18.88 19.21 3.37
C THR A 44 19.03 17.79 3.94
N LYS A 45 17.95 17.20 4.47
CA LYS A 45 17.93 15.83 5.00
C LYS A 45 18.03 14.75 3.91
N LEU A 46 17.59 15.07 2.69
CA LEU A 46 17.58 14.14 1.56
C LEU A 46 18.76 14.33 0.61
N ARG A 47 19.58 15.38 0.80
CA ARG A 47 20.65 15.75 -0.13
C ARG A 47 21.72 14.66 -0.34
N ASN A 48 21.97 13.82 0.66
CA ASN A 48 22.91 12.70 0.54
C ASN A 48 22.30 11.50 -0.20
N GLU A 49 21.01 11.25 0.02
CA GLU A 49 20.27 10.14 -0.62
C GLU A 49 19.75 10.52 -2.01
N GLU A 50 19.68 11.82 -2.31
CA GLU A 50 19.16 12.39 -3.54
C GLU A 50 19.80 11.78 -4.78
N VAL A 51 21.13 11.72 -4.82
CA VAL A 51 21.86 11.28 -6.02
C VAL A 51 21.47 9.84 -6.39
N ALA A 52 21.34 8.97 -5.39
CA ALA A 52 20.90 7.59 -5.59
C ALA A 52 19.42 7.51 -5.96
N LEU A 53 18.56 8.24 -5.24
CA LEU A 53 17.11 8.27 -5.48
C LEU A 53 16.77 8.84 -6.85
N ARG A 54 17.53 9.81 -7.33
CA ARG A 54 17.36 10.44 -8.64
C ARG A 54 17.70 9.49 -9.78
N GLN A 55 18.83 8.78 -9.67
CA GLN A 55 19.18 7.71 -10.61
C GLN A 55 18.09 6.65 -10.68
N GLU A 56 17.50 6.29 -9.54
CA GLU A 56 16.43 5.29 -9.52
C GLU A 56 15.11 5.81 -10.09
N ILE A 57 14.76 7.08 -9.86
CA ILE A 57 13.60 7.73 -10.47
C ILE A 57 13.75 7.77 -11.99
N ASP A 58 14.95 8.08 -12.50
CA ASP A 58 15.21 8.13 -13.95
C ASP A 58 15.13 6.74 -14.62
N LEU A 59 15.32 5.66 -13.84
CA LEU A 59 15.21 4.27 -14.29
C LEU A 59 13.79 3.68 -14.14
N GLU A 60 12.87 4.36 -13.45
CA GLU A 60 11.50 3.88 -13.25
C GLU A 60 10.63 4.13 -14.51
N ASP A 61 10.22 3.05 -15.19
CA ASP A 61 9.23 3.12 -16.28
C ASP A 61 7.85 3.59 -15.77
N GLU A 62 7.08 4.29 -16.62
CA GLU A 62 5.74 4.84 -16.30
C GLU A 62 4.76 3.81 -15.70
N TYR A 63 4.90 2.53 -16.07
CA TYR A 63 4.10 1.43 -15.56
C TYR A 63 4.39 1.11 -14.08
N THR A 64 5.65 1.20 -13.66
CA THR A 64 6.06 0.95 -12.27
C THR A 64 5.53 2.05 -11.35
N ALA A 65 5.53 3.30 -11.82
CA ALA A 65 4.99 4.45 -11.09
C ALA A 65 3.49 4.31 -10.78
N SER A 66 2.72 3.71 -11.70
CA SER A 66 1.26 3.49 -11.52
C SER A 66 0.94 2.25 -10.67
N SER A 67 1.76 1.20 -10.77
CA SER A 67 1.53 -0.09 -10.10
C SER A 67 1.62 -0.03 -8.56
N ALA A 68 2.42 0.89 -8.01
CA ALA A 68 2.62 1.05 -6.57
C ALA A 68 1.32 1.36 -5.79
N LEU A 69 0.30 1.92 -6.45
CA LEU A 69 -1.00 2.25 -5.84
C LEU A 69 -1.95 1.05 -5.76
N LEU A 70 -1.76 0.03 -6.58
CA LEU A 70 -2.76 -1.03 -6.79
C LEU A 70 -2.55 -2.26 -5.87
N VAL A 71 -1.30 -2.56 -5.51
CA VAL A 71 -0.93 -3.83 -4.85
C VAL A 71 -1.45 -3.95 -3.40
N SER A 72 -1.75 -2.83 -2.72
CA SER A 72 -2.16 -2.85 -1.31
C SER A 72 -3.68 -2.90 -1.07
N ILE A 73 -4.50 -2.58 -2.07
CA ILE A 73 -5.95 -2.39 -1.90
C ILE A 73 -6.72 -3.72 -2.02
N ASP A 74 -6.25 -4.66 -2.83
CA ASP A 74 -7.04 -5.83 -3.25
C ASP A 74 -7.40 -6.81 -2.11
N ILE A 75 -6.51 -7.05 -1.15
CA ILE A 75 -6.78 -8.05 -0.09
C ILE A 75 -7.79 -7.51 0.94
N VAL A 76 -7.73 -6.21 1.25
CA VAL A 76 -8.60 -5.58 2.25
C VAL A 76 -9.99 -5.34 1.67
N LEU A 77 -10.09 -4.84 0.44
CA LEU A 77 -11.37 -4.54 -0.19
C LEU A 77 -12.20 -5.81 -0.48
N VAL A 78 -11.56 -6.90 -0.93
CA VAL A 78 -12.24 -8.20 -1.14
C VAL A 78 -12.76 -8.79 0.18
N ARG A 79 -12.06 -8.58 1.30
CA ARG A 79 -12.47 -9.11 2.61
C ARG A 79 -13.57 -8.26 3.27
N ILE A 80 -13.52 -6.93 3.12
CA ILE A 80 -14.58 -6.02 3.59
C ILE A 80 -15.86 -6.23 2.78
N THR A 81 -15.78 -6.33 1.46
CA THR A 81 -16.96 -6.59 0.61
C THR A 81 -17.58 -7.96 0.91
N LYS A 82 -16.76 -9.02 1.11
CA LYS A 82 -17.25 -10.34 1.53
C LYS A 82 -17.92 -10.30 2.91
N PHE A 83 -17.35 -9.57 3.87
CA PHE A 83 -17.89 -9.43 5.24
C PHE A 83 -19.22 -8.64 5.27
N MET A 84 -19.30 -7.55 4.51
CA MET A 84 -20.54 -6.77 4.36
C MET A 84 -21.64 -7.60 3.70
N PHE A 85 -21.31 -8.40 2.68
CA PHE A 85 -22.27 -9.25 1.97
C PHE A 85 -22.83 -10.41 2.83
N THR A 86 -22.03 -10.97 3.75
CA THR A 86 -22.51 -12.00 4.68
C THR A 86 -23.40 -11.42 5.79
N ASN A 87 -23.11 -10.21 6.28
CA ASN A 87 -23.93 -9.56 7.30
C ASN A 87 -25.28 -9.07 6.72
N LEU A 88 -25.33 -8.62 5.46
CA LEU A 88 -26.59 -8.24 4.80
C LEU A 88 -27.54 -9.42 4.49
N LYS A 89 -27.01 -10.63 4.34
CA LYS A 89 -27.84 -11.83 4.10
C LYS A 89 -28.46 -12.38 5.38
N TYR A 90 -27.86 -12.13 6.55
CA TYR A 90 -28.42 -12.58 7.83
C TYR A 90 -29.59 -11.70 8.28
N SER A 91 -29.56 -10.39 8.04
CA SER A 91 -30.65 -9.47 8.41
C SER A 91 -31.89 -9.55 7.51
N ARG A 92 -31.83 -10.26 6.37
CA ARG A 92 -33.01 -10.50 5.52
C ARG A 92 -33.76 -11.78 5.87
N VAL A 93 -33.12 -12.72 6.58
CA VAL A 93 -33.76 -13.99 6.99
C VAL A 93 -34.58 -13.81 8.27
N GLU A 94 -34.25 -12.84 9.13
CA GLU A 94 -35.00 -12.56 10.36
C GLU A 94 -36.34 -11.82 10.13
N ILE A 95 -36.63 -11.32 8.91
CA ILE A 95 -37.88 -10.60 8.62
C ILE A 95 -38.96 -11.51 8.03
N ASP A 96 -38.60 -12.70 7.54
CA ASP A 96 -39.54 -13.63 6.87
C ASP A 96 -40.06 -14.76 7.80
N GLU A 97 -39.74 -14.73 9.11
CA GLU A 97 -40.22 -15.70 10.13
C GLU A 97 -41.22 -15.11 11.15
N VAL A 98 -41.99 -14.07 10.78
CA VAL A 98 -43.14 -13.58 11.57
C VAL A 98 -44.41 -13.50 10.73
#